data_AF-A0A947REW5-F1
#
_entry.id   AF-A0A947REW5-F1
#
_cell.length_a   1.000
_cell.length_b   1.000
_cell.length_c   1.000
_cell.angle_alpha   90.00
_cell.angle_beta   90.00
_cell.angle_gamma   90.00
#
_symmetry.space_group_name_H-M   'P 1'
#
loop_
_entity.id
_entity.type
_entity.pdbx_description
1 polymer ?
#
loop_
_entity_poly.entity_id
_entity_poly.type
_entity_poly.pdbx_seq_one_letter_code
_entity_poly.pdbx_strand_id
1 'polypeptide(L)'
;MCLSECGTLDDIIAREVLDSRGNPTVEVEVLCDCGVVSRAIVPSGASTGSHEALELRDGDKKRYHGKGVLNVIDNIIDKIAPEIIGLDVTDQRLIDTIMCRLDGTDNKSKLGANAILGVSMAVARAG
;
A
#
# COMPACT_ATOMS: atom_id res chain seq x y z
N MET A 1 27.94 -3.05 6.99
CA MET A 1 27.51 -3.52 8.32
C MET A 1 26.03 -3.19 8.42
N CYS A 2 25.18 -4.16 8.12
CA CYS A 2 23.81 -4.29 8.63
C CYS A 2 23.39 -5.72 8.28
N LEU A 3 23.83 -6.66 9.11
CA LEU A 3 23.30 -8.02 9.12
C LEU A 3 22.68 -8.15 10.50
N SER A 4 21.40 -8.48 10.53
CA SER A 4 20.67 -9.09 11.64
C SER A 4 19.98 -8.25 12.74
N GLU A 5 19.55 -7.00 12.48
CA GLU A 5 18.47 -6.42 13.31
C GLU A 5 17.40 -5.82 12.39
N CYS A 6 16.19 -6.39 12.47
CA CYS A 6 14.99 -5.83 11.89
C CYS A 6 14.77 -4.41 12.46
N GLY A 7 14.44 -3.46 11.59
CA GLY A 7 14.30 -2.06 11.92
C GLY A 7 12.85 -1.62 12.08
N THR A 8 12.66 -0.40 12.58
CA THR A 8 11.34 0.25 12.56
C THR A 8 11.11 1.00 11.26
N LEU A 9 9.85 1.18 10.86
CA LEU A 9 9.48 2.00 9.71
C LEU A 9 9.88 3.46 9.94
N ASP A 10 10.76 3.98 9.09
CA ASP A 10 11.20 5.37 9.12
C ASP A 10 10.40 6.24 8.15
N ASP A 11 10.20 5.76 6.92
CA ASP A 11 9.46 6.50 5.89
C ASP A 11 8.71 5.57 4.92
N ILE A 12 7.66 6.10 4.28
CA ILE A 12 6.84 5.42 3.28
C ILE A 12 6.62 6.35 2.09
N ILE A 13 6.95 5.87 0.90
CA ILE A 13 6.70 6.58 -0.36
C ILE A 13 5.75 5.74 -1.21
N ALA A 14 4.73 6.38 -1.78
CA ALA A 14 3.83 5.75 -2.74
C ALA A 14 3.82 6.51 -4.07
N ARG A 15 3.66 5.78 -5.18
CA ARG A 15 3.64 6.37 -6.52
C ARG A 15 2.75 5.60 -7.50
N GLU A 16 2.24 6.31 -8.50
CA GLU A 16 1.44 5.73 -9.58
C GLU A 16 2.39 5.15 -10.64
N VAL A 17 2.25 3.87 -10.94
CA VAL A 17 2.97 3.15 -11.99
C VAL A 17 1.98 2.44 -12.92
N LEU A 18 2.44 1.84 -14.01
CA LEU A 18 1.57 1.13 -14.96
C LEU A 18 1.68 -0.40 -14.79
N ASP A 19 0.52 -1.07 -14.80
CA ASP A 19 0.43 -2.52 -14.88
C ASP A 19 0.78 -3.04 -16.30
N SER A 20 0.84 -4.36 -16.46
CA SER A 20 1.16 -5.00 -17.75
C SER A 20 0.17 -4.71 -18.88
N ARG A 21 -0.99 -4.10 -18.58
CA ARG A 21 -2.03 -3.68 -19.53
C ARG A 21 -2.05 -2.17 -19.73
N GLY A 22 -1.10 -1.43 -19.14
CA GLY A 22 -1.01 0.02 -19.22
C GLY A 22 -2.05 0.76 -18.37
N ASN A 23 -2.68 0.10 -17.39
CA ASN A 23 -3.55 0.78 -16.43
C ASN A 23 -2.73 1.23 -15.21
N PRO A 24 -3.08 2.36 -14.58
CA PRO A 24 -2.45 2.76 -13.33
C PRO A 24 -2.56 1.69 -12.24
N THR A 25 -1.54 1.58 -11.40
CA THR A 25 -1.54 0.85 -10.14
C THR A 25 -0.58 1.54 -9.17
N VAL A 26 -0.56 1.11 -7.92
CA VAL A 26 0.28 1.70 -6.88
C VAL A 26 1.56 0.87 -6.67
N GLU A 27 2.68 1.57 -6.60
CA GLU A 27 3.93 1.08 -6.01
C GLU A 27 4.11 1.73 -4.65
N VAL A 28 4.47 0.92 -3.65
CA VAL A 28 4.82 1.37 -2.30
C VAL A 28 6.26 0.99 -2.01
N GLU A 29 6.99 1.94 -1.45
CA GLU A 29 8.36 1.82 -0.97
C GLU A 29 8.40 2.15 0.51
N VAL A 30 9.11 1.35 1.29
CA VAL A 30 9.34 1.63 2.72
C VAL A 30 10.83 1.72 2.98
N LEU A 31 11.20 2.62 3.89
CA LEU A 31 12.54 2.79 4.44
C LEU A 31 12.50 2.42 5.91
N CYS A 32 13.41 1.58 6.36
CA CYS A 32 13.62 1.30 7.77
C CYS A 32 14.76 2.14 8.35
N ASP A 33 14.73 2.40 9.66
CA ASP A 33 15.77 3.10 10.42
C ASP A 33 17.18 2.48 10.26
N CYS A 34 17.26 1.17 10.03
CA CYS A 34 18.48 0.42 9.78
C CYS A 34 19.01 0.55 8.34
N GLY A 35 18.34 1.34 7.50
CA GLY A 35 18.70 1.63 6.10
C GLY A 35 18.19 0.62 5.08
N VAL A 36 17.37 -0.35 5.49
CA VAL A 36 16.71 -1.28 4.56
C VAL A 36 15.66 -0.53 3.75
N VAL A 37 15.66 -0.75 2.45
CA VAL A 37 14.63 -0.24 1.53
C VAL A 37 14.00 -1.39 0.79
N SER A 38 12.68 -1.45 0.78
CA SER A 38 11.93 -2.47 0.06
C SER A 38 10.77 -1.86 -0.74
N ARG A 39 10.31 -2.57 -1.76
CA ARG A 39 9.26 -2.11 -2.67
C ARG A 39 8.29 -3.22 -3.05
N ALA A 40 7.03 -2.85 -3.22
CA ALA A 40 5.98 -3.70 -3.77
C ALA A 40 5.09 -2.93 -4.74
N ILE A 41 4.74 -3.58 -5.86
CA ILE A 41 3.76 -3.09 -6.82
C ILE A 41 2.53 -3.99 -6.72
N VAL A 42 1.35 -3.38 -6.65
CA VAL A 42 0.09 -4.11 -6.52
C VAL A 42 -0.42 -4.55 -7.90
N PRO A 43 -0.74 -5.84 -8.11
CA PRO A 43 -1.37 -6.28 -9.34
C PRO A 43 -2.82 -5.80 -9.42
N SER A 44 -3.34 -5.57 -10.62
CA SER A 44 -4.75 -5.26 -10.85
C SER A 44 -5.45 -6.39 -11.60
N GLY A 45 -6.62 -6.79 -11.10
CA GLY A 45 -7.47 -7.81 -11.72
C GLY A 45 -8.18 -7.29 -12.98
N ALA A 46 -8.59 -8.20 -13.87
CA ALA A 46 -9.54 -7.91 -14.95
C ALA A 46 -10.96 -8.33 -14.58
N SER A 47 -11.08 -9.42 -13.83
CA SER A 47 -12.33 -10.04 -13.41
C SER A 47 -12.40 -9.93 -11.91
N THR A 48 -13.20 -8.99 -11.41
CA THR A 48 -13.40 -8.77 -9.97
C THR A 48 -14.71 -9.43 -9.55
N GLY A 49 -14.65 -10.46 -8.71
CA GLY A 49 -15.81 -11.03 -8.05
C GLY A 49 -16.52 -10.02 -7.14
N SER A 50 -17.83 -10.15 -6.96
CA SER A 50 -18.64 -9.21 -6.18
C SER A 50 -18.29 -9.14 -4.68
N HIS A 51 -17.52 -10.11 -4.19
CA HIS A 51 -17.07 -10.21 -2.79
C HIS A 51 -15.56 -9.97 -2.63
N GLU A 52 -14.87 -9.57 -3.69
CA GLU A 52 -13.45 -9.20 -3.59
C GLU A 52 -13.28 -7.89 -2.80
N ALA A 53 -12.13 -7.75 -2.16
CA ALA A 53 -11.76 -6.47 -1.55
C ALA A 53 -11.65 -5.40 -2.64
N LEU A 54 -12.09 -4.18 -2.34
CA LEU A 54 -12.29 -3.14 -3.33
C LEU A 54 -10.96 -2.53 -3.76
N GLU A 55 -10.60 -2.71 -5.04
CA GLU A 55 -9.56 -1.91 -5.68
C GLU A 55 -10.09 -0.49 -5.93
N LEU A 56 -9.54 0.51 -5.22
CA LEU A 56 -9.98 1.89 -5.34
C LEU A 56 -9.35 2.57 -6.56
N ARG A 57 -10.15 3.39 -7.25
CA ARG A 57 -9.80 4.14 -8.46
C ARG A 57 -10.30 5.58 -8.36
N ASP A 58 -9.63 6.51 -9.04
CA ASP A 58 -9.94 7.94 -9.00
C ASP A 58 -11.30 8.29 -9.65
N GLY A 59 -11.72 7.54 -10.67
CA GLY A 59 -12.94 7.82 -11.43
C GLY A 59 -12.87 9.04 -12.36
N ASP A 60 -11.75 9.77 -12.40
CA ASP A 60 -11.54 10.89 -13.33
C ASP A 60 -11.41 10.41 -14.79
N LYS A 61 -12.48 10.56 -15.57
CA LYS A 61 -12.51 10.15 -16.98
C LYS A 61 -11.45 10.82 -17.86
N LYS A 62 -10.88 11.96 -17.44
CA LYS A 62 -9.83 12.66 -18.19
C LYS A 62 -8.46 11.97 -18.07
N ARG A 63 -8.25 11.18 -17.02
CA ARG A 63 -6.99 10.47 -16.75
C ARG A 63 -7.21 8.96 -16.78
N TYR A 64 -6.50 8.27 -17.66
CA TYR A 64 -6.55 6.81 -17.76
C TYR A 64 -7.98 6.22 -17.80
N HIS A 65 -8.92 6.93 -18.42
CA HIS A 65 -10.34 6.54 -18.48
C HIS A 65 -10.98 6.29 -17.10
N GLY A 66 -10.58 7.05 -16.07
CA GLY A 66 -11.09 6.89 -14.69
C GLY A 66 -10.34 5.87 -13.84
N LYS A 67 -9.28 5.27 -14.37
CA LYS A 67 -8.51 4.22 -13.68
C LYS A 67 -7.30 4.73 -12.91
N GLY A 68 -7.12 6.05 -12.80
CA GLY A 68 -6.07 6.63 -11.95
C GLY A 68 -6.14 6.12 -10.51
N VAL A 69 -5.03 6.22 -9.78
CA VAL A 69 -4.92 5.79 -8.38
C VAL A 69 -4.29 6.86 -7.48
N LEU A 70 -4.40 8.14 -7.84
CA LEU A 70 -3.83 9.20 -6.99
C LEU A 70 -4.50 9.26 -5.62
N ASN A 71 -5.81 9.05 -5.53
CA ASN A 71 -6.50 9.00 -4.24
C ASN A 71 -5.98 7.87 -3.33
N VAL A 72 -5.46 6.78 -3.93
CA VAL A 72 -4.87 5.65 -3.21
C VAL A 72 -3.50 6.04 -2.66
N ILE A 73 -2.72 6.82 -3.41
CA ILE A 73 -1.44 7.37 -2.96
C ILE A 73 -1.67 8.31 -1.78
N ASP A 74 -2.64 9.22 -1.88
CA ASP A 74 -3.00 10.13 -0.80
C ASP A 74 -3.46 9.35 0.45
N ASN A 75 -4.23 8.28 0.28
CA ASN A 75 -4.61 7.40 1.41
C ASN A 75 -3.38 6.76 2.09
N ILE A 76 -2.34 6.39 1.34
CA ILE A 76 -1.12 5.83 1.93
C ILE A 76 -0.36 6.90 2.72
N ILE A 77 -0.12 8.05 2.09
CA ILE A 77 0.74 9.10 2.67
C ILE A 77 0.03 9.81 3.83
N ASP A 78 -1.24 10.20 3.66
CA ASP A 78 -1.92 11.07 4.61
C ASP A 78 -2.67 10.32 5.71
N LYS A 79 -2.95 9.02 5.52
CA LYS A 79 -3.75 8.23 6.47
C LYS A 79 -3.01 7.01 7.01
N ILE A 80 -2.39 6.21 6.16
CA ILE A 80 -1.74 4.97 6.61
C ILE A 80 -0.39 5.27 7.27
N ALA A 81 0.49 6.04 6.61
CA ALA A 81 1.85 6.26 7.08
C ALA A 81 1.93 6.82 8.52
N PRO A 82 1.13 7.83 8.93
CA PRO A 82 1.17 8.36 10.29
C PRO A 82 0.83 7.33 11.39
N GLU A 83 0.08 6.28 11.05
CA GLU A 83 -0.38 5.26 11.99
C GLU A 83 0.60 4.08 12.16
N ILE A 84 1.58 3.94 11.24
CA ILE A 84 2.49 2.78 11.23
C ILE A 84 3.98 3.13 11.20
N ILE A 85 4.36 4.39 10.95
CA ILE A 85 5.74 4.84 11.14
C ILE A 85 6.17 4.60 12.60
N GLY A 86 7.39 4.12 12.78
CA GLY A 86 7.98 3.74 14.07
C GLY A 86 7.63 2.34 14.54
N LEU A 87 6.80 1.58 13.82
CA LEU A 87 6.52 0.17 14.13
C LEU A 87 7.61 -0.75 13.58
N ASP A 88 7.89 -1.84 14.31
CA ASP A 88 8.79 -2.90 13.89
C ASP A 88 8.23 -3.61 12.63
N VAL A 89 9.02 -3.70 11.56
CA VAL A 89 8.54 -4.31 10.30
C VAL A 89 8.26 -5.81 10.42
N THR A 90 8.86 -6.51 11.40
CA THR A 90 8.57 -7.94 11.66
C THR A 90 7.20 -8.17 12.29
N ASP A 91 6.58 -7.15 12.89
CA ASP A 91 5.24 -7.21 13.46
C ASP A 91 4.14 -7.06 12.38
N GLN A 92 4.28 -7.82 11.29
CA GLN A 92 3.40 -7.80 10.12
C GLN A 92 1.91 -7.85 10.48
N ARG A 93 1.54 -8.72 11.44
CA ARG A 93 0.15 -8.86 11.90
C ARG A 93 -0.38 -7.59 12.54
N LEU A 94 0.44 -6.88 13.31
CA LEU A 94 0.04 -5.63 13.94
C LEU A 94 -0.21 -4.56 12.89
N ILE A 95 0.74 -4.39 11.95
CA ILE A 95 0.67 -3.41 10.86
C ILE A 95 -0.58 -3.66 10.00
N ASP A 96 -0.81 -4.90 9.56
CA ASP A 96 -2.01 -5.26 8.80
C ASP A 96 -3.31 -5.03 9.59
N THR A 97 -3.29 -5.30 10.90
CA THR A 97 -4.44 -5.07 11.78
C THR A 97 -4.76 -3.59 11.93
N ILE A 98 -3.74 -2.74 12.10
CA ILE A 98 -3.89 -1.28 12.19
C ILE A 98 -4.52 -0.76 10.89
N MET A 99 -3.99 -1.14 9.72
CA MET A 99 -4.53 -0.72 8.43
C MET A 99 -5.97 -1.18 8.21
N CYS A 100 -6.31 -2.42 8.56
CA CYS A 100 -7.68 -2.92 8.45
C CYS A 100 -8.64 -2.18 9.39
N ARG A 101 -8.21 -1.86 10.62
CA ARG A 101 -9.01 -1.09 11.57
C ARG A 101 -9.19 0.37 11.15
N LEU A 102 -8.15 0.98 10.60
CA LEU A 102 -8.17 2.36 10.09
C LEU A 102 -9.15 2.52 8.91
N ASP A 103 -9.19 1.53 8.03
CA ASP A 103 -10.20 1.45 6.97
C ASP A 103 -11.60 1.26 7.57
N GLY A 104 -11.76 0.27 8.46
CA GLY A 104 -13.00 0.04 9.20
C GLY A 104 -14.15 -0.53 8.36
N THR A 105 -13.91 -0.96 7.13
CA THR A 105 -14.91 -1.60 6.26
C THR A 105 -14.52 -3.05 5.94
N ASP A 106 -15.51 -3.92 5.75
CA ASP A 106 -15.27 -5.35 5.49
C ASP A 106 -14.47 -5.58 4.19
N ASN A 107 -14.68 -4.72 3.19
CA ASN A 107 -14.10 -4.85 1.86
C ASN A 107 -12.98 -3.85 1.57
N LYS A 108 -12.46 -3.12 2.56
CA LYS A 108 -11.36 -2.16 2.39
C LYS A 108 -11.72 -0.99 1.46
N SER A 109 -12.98 -0.58 1.44
CA SER A 109 -13.49 0.41 0.48
C SER A 109 -13.14 1.85 0.81
N LYS A 110 -12.73 2.15 2.05
CA LYS A 110 -12.43 3.52 2.48
C LYS A 110 -11.01 3.94 2.09
N LEU A 111 -10.03 3.06 2.31
CA LEU A 111 -8.62 3.30 1.96
C LEU A 111 -8.26 2.68 0.60
N GLY A 112 -8.98 1.63 0.19
CA GLY A 112 -8.66 0.83 -0.98
C GLY A 112 -7.82 -0.39 -0.62
N ALA A 113 -8.23 -1.56 -1.09
CA ALA A 113 -7.48 -2.81 -0.89
C ALA A 113 -6.08 -2.74 -1.51
N ASN A 114 -5.93 -1.99 -2.60
CA ASN A 114 -4.66 -1.70 -3.25
C ASN A 114 -3.73 -0.81 -2.40
N ALA A 115 -4.25 0.13 -1.60
CA ALA A 115 -3.41 0.85 -0.63
C ALA A 115 -2.85 -0.10 0.43
N ILE A 116 -3.75 -0.84 1.09
CA ILE A 116 -3.42 -1.74 2.21
C ILE A 116 -2.45 -2.83 1.76
N LEU A 117 -2.74 -3.48 0.62
CA LEU A 117 -1.89 -4.55 0.10
C LEU A 117 -0.51 -4.03 -0.34
N GLY A 118 -0.43 -2.83 -0.93
CA GLY A 118 0.83 -2.23 -1.35
C GLY A 118 1.77 -2.02 -0.15
N VAL A 119 1.26 -1.42 0.91
CA VAL A 119 2.00 -1.21 2.17
C VAL A 119 2.36 -2.55 2.81
N SER A 120 1.38 -3.44 2.98
CA SER A 120 1.56 -4.77 3.59
C SER A 120 2.70 -5.57 2.93
N MET A 121 2.73 -5.60 1.59
CA MET A 121 3.75 -6.32 0.83
C MET A 121 5.12 -5.64 0.85
N ALA A 122 5.17 -4.30 0.91
CA ALA A 122 6.44 -3.58 1.05
C ALA A 122 7.06 -3.85 2.42
N VAL A 123 6.27 -3.71 3.49
CA VAL A 123 6.68 -4.03 4.87
C VAL A 123 7.18 -5.47 4.98
N ALA A 124 6.42 -6.46 4.50
CA ALA A 124 6.80 -7.87 4.56
C ALA A 124 8.13 -8.19 3.84
N ARG A 125 8.53 -7.36 2.87
CA ARG A 125 9.82 -7.50 2.16
C ARG A 125 10.99 -6.86 2.90
N ALA A 126 10.72 -5.97 3.85
CA ALA A 126 11.73 -5.25 4.62
C ALA A 126 12.30 -6.10 5.77
N GLY A 127 11.52 -6.98 6.40
CA GLY A 127 12.01 -7.85 7.48
C GLY A 127 10.93 -8.70 8.10
#